data_AF-A0A7C5WLD0-F1
#
_entry.id   AF-A0A7C5WLD0-F1
#
_cell.length_a   1.000
_cell.length_b   1.000
_cell.length_c   1.000
_cell.angle_alpha   90.00
_cell.angle_beta   90.00
_cell.angle_gamma   90.00
#
_symmetry.space_group_name_H-M   'P 1'
#
loop_
_entity.id
_entity.type
_entity.pdbx_description
1 polymer ?
#
loop_
_entity_poly.entity_id
_entity_poly.type
_entity_poly.pdbx_seq_one_letter_code
_entity_poly.pdbx_strand_id
1 'polypeptide(L)'
;NARVDESWNSLAHVADECAALAGQIYTRRSAVDLRLQAKHPAAWDRAVRDMRAQLGSLVTARTLTGTPFRWLRCIPRFLRGMEIRLDRLRTGVDRDTRAMADVHAWQRRLAERAEKHHASGLIDPALVEFRWLHEEYRVSLFAQELKTSVPVSAKRLEKAWERVRP
;
A
#
# COMPACT_ATOMS: atom_id res chain seq x y z
N ASN A 1 -30.32 31.45 -1.34
CA ASN A 1 -30.20 30.25 -2.20
C ASN A 1 -29.54 29.13 -1.38
N ALA A 2 -30.08 28.83 -0.19
CA ALA A 2 -29.34 28.15 0.88
C ALA A 2 -28.87 26.73 0.55
N ARG A 3 -29.64 25.98 -0.26
CA ARG A 3 -29.25 24.64 -0.74
C ARG A 3 -28.05 24.67 -1.68
N VAL A 4 -27.92 25.73 -2.48
CA VAL A 4 -26.78 25.93 -3.39
C VAL A 4 -25.54 26.24 -2.56
N ASP A 5 -25.65 27.15 -1.59
CA ASP A 5 -24.54 27.53 -0.71
C ASP A 5 -24.05 26.35 0.17
N GLU A 6 -24.97 25.55 0.72
CA GLU A 6 -24.63 24.34 1.49
C GLU A 6 -23.94 23.27 0.63
N SER A 7 -24.43 23.04 -0.59
CA SER A 7 -23.82 22.11 -1.53
C SER A 7 -22.41 22.56 -1.94
N TRP A 8 -22.22 23.87 -2.17
CA TRP A 8 -20.91 24.45 -2.48
C TRP A 8 -19.92 24.31 -1.31
N ASN A 9 -20.35 24.57 -0.08
CA ASN A 9 -19.50 24.41 1.10
C ASN A 9 -19.06 22.96 1.30
N SER A 10 -19.97 22.00 1.09
CA SER A 10 -19.62 20.57 1.16
C SER A 10 -18.61 20.17 0.08
N LEU A 11 -18.78 20.64 -1.15
CA LEU A 11 -17.85 20.37 -2.25
C LEU A 11 -16.48 20.99 -2.00
N ALA A 12 -16.43 22.24 -1.51
CA ALA A 12 -15.18 22.90 -1.15
C ALA A 12 -14.41 22.11 -0.09
N HIS A 13 -15.12 21.66 0.96
CA HIS A 13 -14.51 20.84 2.01
C HIS A 13 -13.92 19.53 1.47
N VAL A 14 -14.67 18.79 0.64
CA VAL A 14 -14.20 17.54 0.04
C VAL A 14 -12.99 17.79 -0.88
N ALA A 15 -12.99 18.90 -1.62
CA ALA A 15 -11.86 19.28 -2.46
C ALA A 15 -10.60 19.55 -1.62
N ASP A 16 -10.74 20.30 -0.52
CA ASP A 16 -9.64 20.58 0.40
C ASP A 16 -9.09 19.31 1.05
N GLU A 17 -9.97 18.40 1.48
CA GLU A 17 -9.57 17.09 2.01
C GLU A 17 -8.77 16.26 0.98
N CYS A 18 -9.24 16.23 -0.27
CA CYS A 18 -8.56 15.52 -1.34
C CYS A 18 -7.19 16.14 -1.66
N ALA A 19 -7.12 17.47 -1.72
CA ALA A 19 -5.87 18.20 -1.96
C ALA A 19 -4.86 17.97 -0.82
N ALA A 20 -5.30 18.04 0.44
CA ALA A 20 -4.47 17.77 1.60
C ALA A 20 -3.96 16.32 1.60
N LEU A 21 -4.82 15.35 1.28
CA LEU A 21 -4.43 13.95 1.19
C LEU A 21 -3.42 13.71 0.07
N ALA A 22 -3.63 14.29 -1.12
CA ALA A 22 -2.68 14.21 -2.23
C ALA A 22 -1.32 14.80 -1.82
N GLY A 23 -1.30 15.97 -1.20
CA GLY A 23 -0.09 16.60 -0.66
C GLY A 23 0.67 15.71 0.32
N GLN A 24 -0.04 15.07 1.26
CA GLN A 24 0.56 14.11 2.19
C GLN A 24 1.15 12.88 1.49
N ILE A 25 0.43 12.31 0.52
CA ILE A 25 0.90 11.14 -0.24
C ILE A 25 2.20 11.45 -0.97
N TYR A 26 2.24 12.53 -1.75
CA TYR A 26 3.42 12.85 -2.56
C TYR A 26 4.61 13.33 -1.72
N THR A 27 4.36 14.07 -0.63
CA THR A 27 5.42 14.47 0.30
C THR A 27 6.09 13.24 0.92
N ARG A 28 5.29 12.27 1.40
CA ARG A 28 5.84 11.02 1.97
C ARG A 28 6.48 10.14 0.92
N ARG A 29 5.91 10.07 -0.29
CA ARG A 29 6.51 9.31 -1.40
C ARG A 29 7.92 9.82 -1.69
N SER A 30 8.10 11.14 -1.81
CA SER A 30 9.42 11.75 -2.04
C SER A 30 10.39 11.49 -0.88
N ALA A 31 9.91 11.56 0.37
CA ALA A 31 10.73 11.25 1.53
C ALA A 31 11.20 9.78 1.54
N VAL A 32 10.30 8.82 1.25
CA VAL A 32 10.66 7.40 1.15
C VAL A 32 11.63 7.15 0.00
N ASP A 33 11.38 7.74 -1.18
CA ASP A 33 12.24 7.58 -2.35
C ASP A 33 13.67 8.06 -2.08
N LEU A 34 13.82 9.25 -1.49
CA LEU A 34 15.13 9.79 -1.10
C LEU A 34 15.88 8.85 -0.14
N ARG A 35 15.17 8.30 0.85
CA ARG A 35 15.75 7.33 1.80
C ARG A 35 16.15 6.02 1.13
N LEU A 36 15.38 5.55 0.15
CA LEU A 36 15.69 4.34 -0.61
C LEU A 36 16.87 4.56 -1.57
N GLN A 37 17.13 5.79 -2.03
CA GLN A 37 18.27 6.13 -2.88
C GLN A 37 19.57 6.36 -2.10
N ALA A 38 19.47 6.68 -0.81
CA ALA A 38 20.63 6.86 0.04
C ALA A 38 21.51 5.60 0.09
N LYS A 39 22.82 5.77 0.26
CA LYS A 39 23.76 4.65 0.40
C LYS A 39 23.39 3.80 1.60
N HIS A 40 23.35 2.49 1.40
CA HIS A 40 23.05 1.49 2.42
C HIS A 40 23.99 0.28 2.31
N PRO A 41 24.13 -0.52 3.37
CA PRO A 41 24.85 -1.79 3.28
C PRO A 41 24.25 -2.73 2.23
N ALA A 42 25.09 -3.52 1.57
CA ALA A 42 24.66 -4.50 0.54
C ALA A 42 23.66 -5.54 1.09
N ALA A 43 23.71 -5.83 2.39
CA ALA A 43 22.76 -6.70 3.06
C ALA A 43 21.29 -6.20 2.94
N TRP A 44 21.07 -4.91 2.70
CA TRP A 44 19.74 -4.32 2.60
C TRP A 44 19.16 -4.36 1.18
N ASP A 45 19.96 -4.75 0.19
CA ASP A 45 19.61 -4.64 -1.23
C ASP A 45 18.28 -5.32 -1.57
N ARG A 46 18.01 -6.49 -0.98
CA ARG A 46 16.74 -7.21 -1.19
C ARG A 46 15.55 -6.41 -0.66
N ALA A 47 15.64 -5.89 0.56
CA ALA A 47 14.57 -5.10 1.17
C ALA A 47 14.35 -3.78 0.44
N VAL A 48 15.43 -3.10 0.04
CA VAL A 48 15.36 -1.83 -0.71
C VAL A 48 14.74 -2.04 -2.09
N ARG A 49 15.10 -3.11 -2.82
CA ARG A 49 14.47 -3.44 -4.10
C ARG A 49 12.97 -3.72 -3.95
N ASP A 50 12.58 -4.49 -2.93
CA ASP A 50 11.16 -4.75 -2.66
C ASP A 50 10.40 -3.46 -2.32
N MET A 51 10.96 -2.60 -1.47
CA MET A 51 10.34 -1.31 -1.13
C MET A 51 10.24 -0.37 -2.34
N ARG A 52 11.24 -0.34 -3.25
CA ARG A 52 11.12 0.42 -4.49
C ARG A 52 9.98 -0.10 -5.37
N ALA A 53 9.84 -1.41 -5.50
CA ALA A 53 8.74 -2.01 -6.25
C ALA A 53 7.37 -1.69 -5.60
N GLN A 54 7.26 -1.82 -4.27
CA GLN A 54 6.06 -1.48 -3.51
C GLN A 54 5.70 0.02 -3.66
N LEU A 55 6.70 0.91 -3.62
CA LEU A 55 6.49 2.36 -3.78
C LEU A 55 5.92 2.67 -5.18
N GLY A 56 6.48 2.04 -6.21
CA GLY A 56 6.02 2.17 -7.60
C GLY A 56 4.60 1.66 -7.81
N SER A 57 4.19 0.59 -7.11
CA SER A 57 2.82 0.05 -7.20
C SER A 57 1.81 0.79 -6.32
N LEU A 58 2.24 1.47 -5.25
CA LEU A 58 1.37 2.28 -4.39
C LEU A 58 1.08 3.64 -5.02
N VAL A 59 2.10 4.30 -5.57
CA VAL A 59 1.99 5.67 -6.09
C VAL A 59 2.34 5.70 -7.58
N THR A 60 1.32 5.50 -8.39
CA THR A 60 1.33 5.57 -9.86
C THR A 60 0.69 6.88 -10.33
N ALA A 61 0.81 7.18 -11.63
CA ALA A 61 0.11 8.32 -12.24
C ALA A 61 -1.42 8.27 -12.08
N ARG A 62 -2.00 7.08 -11.84
CA ARG A 62 -3.44 6.89 -11.67
C ARG A 62 -3.86 6.74 -10.21
N THR A 63 -2.95 6.87 -9.23
CA THR A 63 -3.29 6.56 -7.83
C THR A 63 -4.46 7.41 -7.30
N LEU A 64 -4.52 8.71 -7.62
CA LEU A 64 -5.58 9.59 -7.11
C LEU A 64 -6.97 9.27 -7.67
N THR A 65 -7.06 8.74 -8.90
CA THR A 65 -8.32 8.51 -9.61
C THR A 65 -8.71 7.03 -9.70
N GLY A 66 -7.72 6.13 -9.65
CA GLY A 66 -7.90 4.68 -9.77
C GLY A 66 -7.88 3.92 -8.44
N THR A 67 -7.64 4.60 -7.31
CA THR A 67 -7.66 3.98 -5.98
C THR A 67 -8.99 4.28 -5.28
N PRO A 68 -9.71 3.27 -4.76
CA PRO A 68 -10.87 3.52 -3.91
C PRO A 68 -10.53 4.43 -2.73
N PHE A 69 -11.36 5.43 -2.44
CA PHE A 69 -11.05 6.48 -1.47
C PHE A 69 -10.65 5.95 -0.08
N ARG A 70 -11.27 4.87 0.40
CA ARG A 70 -10.90 4.20 1.67
C ARG A 70 -9.42 3.79 1.72
N TRP A 71 -8.90 3.33 0.58
CA TRP A 71 -7.53 2.88 0.44
C TRP A 71 -6.56 4.01 0.15
N LEU A 72 -7.03 5.04 -0.58
CA LEU A 72 -6.28 6.26 -0.81
C LEU A 72 -5.88 6.92 0.53
N ARG A 73 -6.81 6.98 1.49
CA ARG A 73 -6.56 7.46 2.86
C ARG A 73 -5.54 6.61 3.64
N CYS A 74 -5.31 5.37 3.24
CA CYS A 74 -4.35 4.48 3.88
C CYS A 74 -2.92 4.62 3.32
N ILE A 75 -2.76 5.16 2.10
CA ILE A 75 -1.45 5.28 1.45
C ILE A 75 -0.41 6.01 2.31
N PRO A 76 -0.70 7.17 2.94
CA PRO A 76 0.27 7.82 3.83
C PRO A 76 0.79 6.90 4.94
N ARG A 77 -0.07 6.03 5.49
CA ARG A 77 0.31 5.05 6.53
C ARG A 77 1.13 3.91 5.95
N PHE A 78 0.81 3.40 4.76
CA PHE A 78 1.64 2.39 4.08
C PHE A 78 3.05 2.92 3.82
N LEU A 79 3.18 4.16 3.33
CA LEU A 79 4.47 4.83 3.13
C LEU A 79 5.23 5.00 4.45
N ARG A 80 4.55 5.41 5.53
CA ARG A 80 5.16 5.46 6.86
C ARG A 80 5.63 4.08 7.34
N GLY A 81 4.91 3.01 6.98
CA GLY A 81 5.33 1.64 7.27
C GLY A 81 6.67 1.28 6.60
N MET A 82 6.92 1.79 5.39
CA MET A 82 8.19 1.61 4.68
C MET A 82 9.34 2.37 5.36
N GLU A 83 9.08 3.58 5.85
CA GLU A 83 10.05 4.34 6.64
C GLU A 83 10.47 3.58 7.91
N ILE A 84 9.50 3.04 8.66
CA ILE A 84 9.76 2.25 9.87
C ILE A 84 10.51 0.96 9.53
N ARG A 85 10.14 0.29 8.43
CA ARG A 85 10.85 -0.91 7.96
C ARG A 85 12.32 -0.60 7.68
N LEU A 86 12.61 0.50 6.96
CA LEU A 86 13.97 0.97 6.71
C LEU A 86 14.74 1.22 8.01
N ASP A 87 14.11 1.85 9.00
CA ASP A 87 14.74 2.10 10.30
C ASP A 87 15.10 0.79 11.02
N ARG A 88 14.23 -0.23 10.93
CA ARG A 88 14.41 -1.54 11.57
C ARG A 88 15.44 -2.43 10.86
N LEU A 89 15.78 -2.18 9.60
CA LEU A 89 16.86 -2.91 8.92
C LEU A 89 18.22 -2.72 9.59
N ARG A 90 18.43 -1.61 10.31
CA ARG A 90 19.67 -1.34 11.06
C ARG A 90 19.96 -2.37 12.15
N THR A 91 18.93 -2.99 12.71
CA THR A 91 19.05 -3.87 13.88
C THR A 91 18.53 -5.29 13.62
N GLY A 92 18.05 -5.60 12.40
CA GLY A 92 17.46 -6.92 12.15
C GLY A 92 17.11 -7.23 10.70
N VAL A 93 18.12 -7.37 9.83
CA VAL A 93 17.96 -7.82 8.43
C VAL A 93 17.40 -9.25 8.35
N ASP A 94 17.80 -10.14 9.23
CA ASP A 94 17.31 -11.54 9.23
C ASP A 94 15.82 -11.62 9.55
N ARG A 95 15.34 -10.79 10.47
CA ARG A 95 13.92 -10.72 10.83
C ARG A 95 13.09 -10.21 9.65
N ASP A 96 13.58 -9.18 8.95
CA ASP A 96 12.97 -8.68 7.72
C ASP A 96 12.89 -9.78 6.64
N THR A 97 14.00 -10.48 6.42
CA THR A 97 14.10 -11.54 5.42
C THR A 97 13.12 -12.67 5.68
N ARG A 98 12.94 -13.08 6.94
CA ARG A 98 11.95 -14.11 7.32
C ARG A 98 10.52 -13.64 7.05
N ALA A 99 10.17 -12.43 7.49
CA ALA A 99 8.84 -11.86 7.25
C ALA A 99 8.54 -11.68 5.75
N MET A 100 9.56 -11.38 4.94
CA MET A 100 9.41 -11.22 3.49
C MET A 100 9.08 -12.51 2.74
N ALA A 101 9.41 -13.68 3.30
CA ALA A 101 9.04 -14.96 2.67
C ALA A 101 7.52 -15.08 2.49
N ASP A 102 6.76 -14.74 3.54
CA ASP A 102 5.29 -14.76 3.53
C ASP A 102 4.72 -13.71 2.58
N VAL A 103 5.31 -12.51 2.59
CA VAL A 103 4.90 -11.40 1.71
C VAL A 103 5.05 -11.78 0.25
N HIS A 104 6.18 -12.37 -0.12
CA HIS A 104 6.46 -12.78 -1.50
C HIS A 104 5.56 -13.91 -1.98
N ALA A 105 5.17 -14.84 -1.11
CA ALA A 105 4.23 -15.91 -1.47
C ALA A 105 2.88 -15.33 -1.94
N TRP A 106 2.34 -14.38 -1.18
CA TRP A 106 1.10 -13.68 -1.56
C TRP A 106 1.25 -12.77 -2.77
N GLN A 107 2.38 -12.06 -2.86
CA GLN A 107 2.63 -11.15 -3.97
C GLN A 107 2.72 -11.89 -5.31
N ARG A 108 3.34 -13.07 -5.36
CA ARG A 108 3.38 -13.90 -6.59
C ARG A 108 1.98 -14.33 -7.00
N ARG A 109 1.20 -14.89 -6.07
CA ARG A 109 -0.20 -15.30 -6.31
C ARG A 109 -1.03 -14.14 -6.86
N LEU A 110 -0.92 -12.97 -6.23
CA LEU A 110 -1.62 -11.75 -6.65
C LEU A 110 -1.22 -11.33 -8.07
N ALA A 111 0.09 -11.29 -8.37
CA ALA A 111 0.58 -10.90 -9.69
C ALA A 111 0.12 -11.85 -10.81
N GLU A 112 0.24 -13.16 -10.59
CA GLU A 112 -0.22 -14.19 -11.53
C GLU A 112 -1.72 -14.10 -11.82
N ARG A 113 -2.52 -13.85 -10.77
CA ARG A 113 -3.97 -13.72 -10.92
C ARG A 113 -4.37 -12.41 -11.61
N ALA A 114 -3.70 -11.30 -11.26
CA ALA A 114 -3.92 -10.01 -11.90
C ALA A 114 -3.64 -10.06 -13.40
N GLU A 115 -2.57 -10.75 -13.81
CA GLU A 115 -2.24 -10.92 -15.23
C GLU A 115 -3.32 -11.71 -15.98
N LYS A 116 -3.80 -12.82 -15.40
CA LYS A 116 -4.90 -13.61 -15.98
C LYS A 116 -6.17 -12.79 -16.14
N HIS A 117 -6.56 -12.06 -15.09
CA HIS A 117 -7.75 -11.20 -15.11
C HIS A 117 -7.61 -10.09 -16.14
N HIS A 118 -6.43 -9.48 -16.26
CA HIS A 118 -6.16 -8.47 -17.27
C HIS A 118 -6.30 -9.05 -18.69
N ALA A 119 -5.66 -10.19 -18.97
CA ALA A 119 -5.72 -10.86 -20.27
C ALA A 119 -7.14 -11.27 -20.67
N SER A 120 -7.99 -11.61 -19.69
CA SER A 120 -9.40 -11.97 -19.94
C SER A 120 -10.38 -10.79 -19.87
N GLY A 121 -9.91 -9.56 -19.60
CA GLY A 121 -10.77 -8.40 -19.37
C GLY A 121 -11.67 -8.50 -18.13
N LEU A 122 -11.34 -9.39 -17.19
CA LEU A 122 -12.11 -9.60 -15.97
C LEU A 122 -11.76 -8.53 -14.93
N ILE A 123 -12.76 -7.79 -14.48
CA ILE A 123 -12.65 -6.89 -13.34
C ILE A 123 -13.18 -7.62 -12.11
N ASP A 124 -12.27 -8.00 -11.19
CA ASP A 124 -12.61 -8.67 -9.93
C ASP A 124 -12.40 -7.72 -8.73
N PRO A 125 -13.49 -7.21 -8.11
CA PRO A 125 -13.40 -6.40 -6.90
C PRO A 125 -12.71 -7.12 -5.72
N ALA A 126 -12.79 -8.45 -5.64
CA ALA A 126 -12.13 -9.22 -4.59
C ALA A 126 -10.61 -9.22 -4.76
N LEU A 127 -10.11 -9.25 -6.00
CA LEU A 127 -8.69 -9.11 -6.30
C LEU A 127 -8.17 -7.71 -5.90
N VAL A 128 -8.93 -6.67 -6.24
CA VAL A 128 -8.61 -5.29 -5.84
C VAL A 128 -8.55 -5.17 -4.32
N GLU A 129 -9.55 -5.70 -3.61
CA GLU A 129 -9.56 -5.69 -2.15
C GLU A 129 -8.37 -6.46 -1.56
N PHE A 130 -8.09 -7.64 -2.09
CA PHE A 130 -6.96 -8.46 -1.64
C PHE A 130 -5.63 -7.73 -1.78
N ARG A 131 -5.41 -7.01 -2.89
CA ARG A 131 -4.21 -6.17 -3.09
C ARG A 131 -4.02 -5.15 -1.97
N TRP A 132 -5.08 -4.62 -1.37
CA TRP A 132 -4.97 -3.67 -0.26
C TRP A 132 -4.80 -4.36 1.09
N LEU A 133 -5.46 -5.50 1.29
CA LEU A 133 -5.22 -6.35 2.46
C LEU A 133 -3.76 -6.85 2.51
N HIS A 134 -3.11 -7.05 1.36
CA HIS A 134 -1.68 -7.37 1.28
C HIS A 134 -0.80 -6.24 1.82
N GLU A 135 -1.13 -4.98 1.58
CA GLU A 135 -0.41 -3.83 2.17
C GLU A 135 -0.66 -3.71 3.67
N GLU A 136 -1.89 -3.96 4.12
CA GLU A 136 -2.18 -4.04 5.56
C GLU A 136 -1.35 -5.15 6.22
N TYR A 137 -1.20 -6.29 5.54
CA TYR A 137 -0.39 -7.39 6.03
C TYR A 137 1.09 -6.97 6.13
N ARG A 138 1.63 -6.27 5.12
CA ARG A 138 2.97 -5.68 5.19
C ARG A 138 3.12 -4.75 6.40
N VAL A 139 2.15 -3.86 6.68
CA VAL A 139 2.18 -3.01 7.89
C VAL A 139 2.17 -3.86 9.16
N SER A 140 1.35 -4.92 9.22
CA SER A 140 1.28 -5.80 10.39
C SER A 140 2.58 -6.54 10.69
N LEU A 141 3.41 -6.79 9.67
CA LEU A 141 4.70 -7.45 9.82
C LEU A 141 5.81 -6.45 10.17
N PHE A 142 5.87 -5.32 9.47
CA PHE A 142 7.03 -4.42 9.54
C PHE A 142 6.86 -3.23 10.47
N ALA A 143 5.62 -2.80 10.73
CA ALA A 143 5.31 -1.54 11.40
C ALA A 143 4.05 -1.63 12.29
N GLN A 144 4.03 -2.63 13.19
CA GLN A 144 2.90 -2.93 14.10
C GLN A 144 2.38 -1.72 14.89
N GLU A 145 3.27 -0.79 15.25
CA GLU A 145 2.94 0.45 15.96
C GLU A 145 1.93 1.34 15.22
N LEU A 146 1.89 1.27 13.88
CA LEU A 146 0.95 2.04 13.07
C LEU A 146 -0.47 1.51 13.13
N LYS A 147 -0.65 0.27 13.63
CA LYS A 147 -1.89 -0.51 13.54
C LYS A 147 -2.36 -0.67 12.08
N THR A 148 -3.35 -1.53 11.89
CA THR A 148 -3.95 -1.78 10.58
C THR A 148 -5.35 -1.17 10.52
N SER A 149 -5.77 -0.70 9.34
CA SER A 149 -7.12 -0.11 9.19
C SER A 149 -8.21 -1.17 9.35
N VAL A 150 -7.87 -2.40 9.00
CA VAL A 150 -8.70 -3.59 9.17
C VAL A 150 -7.88 -4.71 9.78
N PRO A 151 -8.50 -5.61 10.56
CA PRO A 151 -7.79 -6.76 11.11
C PRO A 151 -7.26 -7.69 10.00
N VAL A 152 -5.95 -7.97 10.00
CA VAL A 152 -5.27 -8.77 8.96
C VAL A 152 -4.33 -9.80 9.58
N SER A 153 -4.20 -10.96 8.94
CA SER A 153 -3.27 -12.04 9.27
C SER A 153 -3.15 -12.97 8.06
N ALA A 154 -2.18 -13.90 8.05
CA ALA A 154 -2.06 -14.90 6.98
C ALA A 154 -3.36 -15.70 6.77
N LYS A 155 -4.02 -16.13 7.86
CA LYS A 155 -5.33 -16.83 7.81
C LYS A 155 -6.43 -15.96 7.20
N ARG A 156 -6.44 -14.65 7.49
CA ARG A 156 -7.43 -13.73 6.90
C ARG A 156 -7.14 -13.44 5.43
N LEU A 157 -5.86 -13.39 5.02
CA LEU A 157 -5.49 -13.31 3.62
C LEU A 157 -5.97 -14.55 2.86
N GLU A 158 -5.75 -15.77 3.38
CA GLU A 158 -6.26 -16.98 2.72
C GLU A 158 -7.78 -16.92 2.52
N LYS A 159 -8.54 -16.56 3.56
CA LYS A 159 -10.00 -16.40 3.45
C LYS A 159 -10.42 -15.30 2.46
N ALA A 160 -9.64 -14.22 2.34
CA ALA A 160 -9.89 -13.18 1.35
C ALA A 160 -9.56 -13.69 -0.06
N TRP A 161 -8.50 -14.49 -0.20
CA TRP A 161 -8.07 -15.09 -1.46
C TRP A 161 -9.07 -16.08 -2.02
N GLU A 162 -9.75 -16.86 -1.17
CA GLU A 162 -10.84 -17.77 -1.55
C GLU A 162 -11.98 -17.07 -2.30
N ARG A 163 -12.14 -15.75 -2.11
CA ARG A 163 -13.16 -14.94 -2.80
C ARG A 163 -12.71 -14.43 -4.17
N VAL A 164 -11.41 -14.51 -4.47
CA VAL A 164 -10.83 -14.05 -5.72
C VAL A 164 -11.13 -15.07 -6.81
N ARG A 165 -11.78 -14.62 -7.88
CA ARG A 165 -12.22 -15.46 -9.00
C ARG A 165 -11.02 -16.13 -9.68
N PRO A 166 -11.06 -17.44 -9.96
CA PRO A 166 -9.95 -18.21 -10.52
C PRO A 166 -9.37 -17.65 -11.81
#